data_AF-A0A553ALV6-F1
#
_entry.id   AF-A0A553ALV6-F1
#
_cell.length_a   1.000
_cell.length_b   1.000
_cell.length_c   1.000
_cell.angle_alpha   90.00
_cell.angle_beta   90.00
_cell.angle_gamma   90.00
#
_symmetry.space_group_name_H-M   'P 1'
#
loop_
_entity.id
_entity.type
_entity.pdbx_description
1 polymer ?
#
loop_
_entity_poly.entity_id
_entity_poly.type
_entity_poly.pdbx_seq_one_letter_code
_entity_poly.pdbx_strand_id
1 'polypeptide(L)'
;MADYPVTVADQDDWKALPVPAADAIVQCQGRPIKITVSVDLNDVAGINLQPNQVVRIAAGQQARIRPNGGFGGVAVMEALS
;
A
#
# COMPACT_ATOMS: atom_id res chain seq x y z
N MET A 1 -7.17 -14.88 -0.65
CA MET A 1 -8.30 -14.00 -1.02
C MET A 1 -8.13 -12.81 -0.12
N ALA A 2 -7.86 -11.63 -0.67
CA ALA A 2 -7.46 -10.49 0.15
C ALA A 2 -8.55 -10.14 1.16
N ASP A 3 -8.20 -10.08 2.46
CA ASP A 3 -9.12 -9.65 3.52
C ASP A 3 -9.57 -8.20 3.35
N TYR A 4 -8.84 -7.44 2.53
CA TYR A 4 -9.06 -6.04 2.26
C TYR A 4 -9.29 -5.79 0.75
N PRO A 5 -10.04 -4.74 0.38
CA PRO A 5 -10.22 -4.37 -1.00
C PRO A 5 -8.88 -4.08 -1.68
N VAL A 6 -8.70 -4.68 -2.86
CA VAL A 6 -7.55 -4.44 -3.72
C VAL A 6 -7.53 -2.97 -4.14
N THR A 7 -6.40 -2.30 -3.95
CA THR A 7 -6.26 -0.88 -4.29
C THR A 7 -5.31 -0.72 -5.46
N VAL A 8 -5.81 -0.15 -6.56
CA VAL A 8 -5.00 0.13 -7.76
C VAL A 8 -4.40 1.52 -7.65
N ALA A 9 -3.08 1.62 -7.81
CA ALA A 9 -2.35 2.87 -7.98
C ALA A 9 -2.49 3.32 -9.45
N ASP A 10 -3.57 4.03 -9.74
CA ASP A 10 -4.00 4.43 -11.09
C ASP A 10 -3.81 5.92 -11.39
N GLN A 11 -3.28 6.71 -10.45
CA GLN A 11 -3.06 8.15 -10.59
C GLN A 11 -1.81 8.53 -9.80
N ASP A 12 -1.11 9.61 -10.18
CA ASP A 12 0.10 10.07 -9.49
C ASP A 12 -0.15 10.61 -8.05
N ASP A 13 -1.42 10.76 -7.68
CA ASP A 13 -1.85 11.15 -6.34
C ASP A 13 -1.85 9.97 -5.35
N TRP A 14 -1.80 10.30 -4.06
CA TRP A 14 -1.74 9.29 -2.99
C TRP A 14 -3.13 8.73 -2.68
N LYS A 15 -3.33 7.46 -3.00
CA LYS A 15 -4.56 6.72 -2.71
C LYS A 15 -4.49 6.04 -1.36
N ALA A 16 -5.47 6.27 -0.50
CA ALA A 16 -5.52 5.63 0.81
C ALA A 16 -5.80 4.13 0.70
N LEU A 17 -5.08 3.37 1.51
CA LEU A 17 -5.37 1.97 1.78
C LEU A 17 -6.35 1.85 2.96
N PRO A 18 -7.13 0.76 3.02
CA PRO A 18 -7.95 0.46 4.19
C PRO A 18 -7.07 0.34 5.44
N VAL A 19 -7.58 0.83 6.58
CA VAL A 19 -6.89 0.73 7.86
C VAL A 19 -7.15 -0.67 8.44
N PRO A 20 -6.11 -1.49 8.68
CA PRO A 20 -6.32 -2.84 9.13
C PRO A 20 -6.64 -2.89 10.63
N ALA A 21 -7.56 -3.77 11.03
CA ALA A 21 -7.95 -3.96 12.44
C ALA A 21 -6.97 -4.88 13.21
N ALA A 22 -6.21 -5.69 12.49
CA ALA A 22 -5.09 -6.51 12.96
C ALA A 22 -3.85 -6.14 12.14
N ASP A 23 -2.69 -6.71 12.46
CA ASP A 23 -1.53 -6.54 11.59
C ASP A 23 -1.82 -7.08 10.20
N ALA A 24 -1.32 -6.41 9.17
CA ALA A 24 -1.55 -6.78 7.78
C ALA A 24 -0.27 -6.67 6.96
N ILE A 25 -0.25 -7.33 5.82
CA ILE A 25 0.76 -7.14 4.79
C ILE A 25 0.13 -6.48 3.58
N VAL A 26 0.89 -5.60 2.93
CA VAL A 26 0.56 -5.09 1.61
C VAL A 26 1.57 -5.63 0.63
N GLN A 27 1.09 -6.41 -0.32
CA GLN A 27 1.86 -6.91 -1.44
C GLN A 27 1.66 -6.01 -2.66
N CYS A 28 2.75 -5.64 -3.30
CA CYS A 28 2.71 -4.99 -4.61
C CYS A 28 2.59 -6.04 -5.73
N GLN A 29 1.62 -5.89 -6.63
CA GLN A 29 1.45 -6.72 -7.81
C GLN A 29 1.47 -5.89 -9.10
N GLY A 30 1.96 -6.51 -10.17
CA GLY A 30 2.03 -5.90 -11.50
C GLY A 30 3.21 -4.93 -11.66
N ARG A 31 3.05 -3.68 -11.24
CA ARG A 31 4.05 -2.60 -11.42
C ARG A 31 4.50 -2.00 -10.10
N PRO A 32 5.72 -1.43 -10.03
CA PRO A 32 6.23 -0.83 -8.80
C PRO A 32 5.33 0.30 -8.30
N ILE A 33 5.08 0.32 -6.99
CA ILE A 33 4.32 1.37 -6.31
C ILE A 33 5.19 2.04 -5.25
N LYS A 34 4.88 3.29 -4.92
CA LYS A 34 5.32 3.94 -3.69
C LYS A 34 4.26 3.72 -2.62
N ILE A 35 4.68 3.37 -1.41
CA ILE A 35 3.81 3.29 -0.24
C ILE A 35 4.33 4.21 0.87
N THR A 36 3.45 4.85 1.60
CA THR A 36 3.76 5.47 2.90
C THR A 36 2.97 4.76 3.97
N VAL A 37 3.61 4.44 5.09
CA VAL A 37 3.00 3.82 6.27
C VAL A 37 3.31 4.74 7.43
N SER A 38 2.36 5.57 7.84
CA SER A 38 2.58 6.52 8.93
C SER A 38 1.27 7.07 9.47
N VAL A 39 1.31 7.52 10.72
CA VAL A 39 0.27 8.36 11.34
C VAL A 39 0.30 9.77 10.75
N ASP A 40 1.48 10.20 10.26
CA ASP A 40 1.68 11.48 9.58
C ASP A 40 1.68 11.29 8.07
N LEU A 41 0.51 11.50 7.48
CA LEU A 41 0.25 11.38 6.04
C LEU A 41 0.93 12.48 5.19
N ASN A 42 1.69 13.37 5.83
CA ASN A 42 2.48 14.41 5.19
C ASN A 42 3.91 13.95 4.86
N ASP A 43 4.31 12.75 5.29
CA ASP A 43 5.63 12.21 4.94
C ASP A 43 5.64 11.77 3.47
N VAL A 44 6.29 12.58 2.63
CA VAL A 44 6.36 12.39 1.19
C VAL A 44 7.42 11.34 0.81
N ALA A 45 8.24 10.88 1.77
CA ALA A 45 9.26 9.86 1.59
C ALA A 45 8.64 8.45 1.62
N GLY A 46 7.84 8.12 0.60
CA GLY A 46 7.33 6.78 0.43
C GLY A 46 8.43 5.75 0.10
N ILE A 47 8.24 4.53 0.58
CA ILE A 47 9.05 3.36 0.25
C ILE A 47 8.65 2.88 -1.15
N ASN A 48 9.64 2.63 -2.01
CA ASN A 48 9.39 1.98 -3.30
C ASN A 48 9.21 0.47 -3.09
N LEU A 49 8.00 -0.05 -3.30
CA LEU A 49 7.76 -1.48 -3.44
C LEU A 49 7.88 -1.92 -4.89
N GLN A 50 8.70 -2.94 -5.11
CA GLN A 50 8.73 -3.68 -6.36
C GLN A 50 7.63 -4.75 -6.41
N PRO A 51 7.24 -5.24 -7.59
CA PRO A 51 6.32 -6.36 -7.72
C PRO A 51 6.78 -7.57 -6.89
N ASN A 52 5.82 -8.20 -6.22
CA ASN A 52 5.97 -9.29 -5.26
C ASN A 52 6.66 -8.94 -3.94
N GLN A 53 7.10 -7.69 -3.74
CA GLN A 53 7.52 -7.23 -2.41
C GLN A 53 6.32 -6.98 -1.53
N VAL A 54 6.56 -7.10 -0.22
CA VAL A 54 5.58 -6.86 0.82
C VAL A 54 6.08 -5.83 1.81
N VAL A 55 5.16 -5.05 2.38
CA VAL A 55 5.40 -4.23 3.56
C VAL A 55 4.38 -4.59 4.63
N ARG A 56 4.78 -4.54 5.89
CA ARG A 56 3.88 -4.74 7.03
C ARG A 56 3.23 -3.43 7.43
N ILE A 57 1.95 -3.49 7.75
CA ILE A 57 1.16 -2.40 8.34
C ILE A 57 0.63 -2.91 9.66
N ALA A 58 0.93 -2.22 10.76
CA ALA A 58 0.41 -2.60 12.06
C ALA A 58 -1.08 -2.24 12.19
N ALA A 59 -1.78 -2.92 13.09
CA ALA A 59 -3.17 -2.62 13.41
C ALA A 59 -3.38 -1.11 13.69
N GLY A 60 -4.37 -0.50 13.04
CA GLY A 60 -4.70 0.91 13.19
C GLY A 60 -3.78 1.89 12.44
N GLN A 61 -2.74 1.42 11.76
CA GLN A 61 -1.89 2.30 10.94
C GLN A 61 -2.55 2.66 9.61
N GLN A 62 -2.39 3.91 9.21
CA GLN A 62 -2.81 4.39 7.90
C GLN A 62 -1.68 4.19 6.90
N ALA A 63 -2.07 3.81 5.68
CA ALA A 63 -1.14 3.74 4.57
C ALA A 63 -1.75 4.33 3.31
N ARG A 64 -0.88 4.81 2.42
CA ARG A 64 -1.27 5.32 1.11
C ARG A 64 -0.32 4.79 0.05
N ILE A 65 -0.82 4.60 -1.16
CA ILE A 65 -0.05 4.16 -2.30
C ILE A 65 -0.14 5.15 -3.45
N ARG A 66 0.86 5.16 -4.31
CA ARG A 66 0.82 5.79 -5.63
C ARG A 66 1.75 5.06 -6.60
N PRO A 67 1.63 5.26 -7.91
CA PRO A 67 2.53 4.67 -8.88
C PRO A 67 3.97 5.18 -8.73
N ASN A 68 4.95 4.36 -9.04
CA ASN A 68 6.36 4.77 -9.04
C ASN A 68 6.91 4.88 -10.48
N GLY A 69 6.76 6.06 -11.09
CA GLY A 69 7.31 6.38 -12.41
C GLY A 69 6.37 6.16 -13.61
N GLY A 70 5.08 5.86 -13.38
CA GLY A 70 4.04 5.81 -14.41
C GLY A 70 2.79 5.04 -13.96
N PHE A 71 1.70 5.10 -14.72
CA PHE A 71 0.41 4.46 -14.37
C PHE A 71 0.52 2.95 -14.08
N GLY A 72 -0.20 2.52 -13.04
CA GLY A 72 -0.40 1.13 -12.68
C GLY A 72 0.36 0.68 -11.42
N GLY A 73 0.06 -0.56 -11.01
CA GLY A 73 0.54 -1.14 -9.76
C GLY A 73 -0.63 -1.40 -8.83
N VAL A 74 -0.63 -2.56 -8.20
CA VAL A 74 -1.76 -3.04 -7.41
C VAL A 74 -1.27 -3.35 -6.01
N ALA A 75 -1.86 -2.71 -5.01
CA ALA A 75 -1.66 -3.08 -3.63
C ALA A 75 -2.74 -4.08 -3.22
N VAL A 76 -2.29 -5.27 -2.86
CA VAL A 76 -3.14 -6.33 -2.30
C VAL A 76 -2.83 -6.39 -0.81
N MET A 77 -3.84 -6.16 0.03
CA MET A 77 -3.66 -6.19 1.48
C MET A 77 -4.30 -7.46 2.07
N GLU A 78 -3.56 -8.15 2.93
CA GLU A 78 -3.98 -9.40 3.58
C GLU A 78 -3.72 -9.30 5.09
N ALA A 79 -4.66 -9.79 5.90
CA ALA A 79 -4.51 -9.76 7.35
C ALA A 79 -3.53 -10.85 7.80
N LEU A 80 -2.68 -10.52 8.76
CA LEU A 80 -1.87 -11.47 9.52
C LEU A 80 -2.69 -11.83 10.77
N SER A 81 -3.54 -12.86 10.63
CA SER A 81 -4.29 -13.45 11.75
C SER A 81 -3.39 -14.18 12.73
#